data_AF-A0A4C1SU42-F1
#
_entry.id   AF-A0A4C1SU42-F1
#
_cell.length_a   1.000
_cell.length_b   1.000
_cell.length_c   1.000
_cell.angle_alpha   90.00
_cell.angle_beta   90.00
_cell.angle_gamma   90.00
#
_symmetry.space_group_name_H-M   'P 1'
#
loop_
_entity.id
_entity.type
_entity.pdbx_description
1 polymer ?
#
loop_
_entity_poly.entity_id
_entity_poly.type
_entity_poly.pdbx_seq_one_letter_code
_entity_poly.pdbx_strand_id
1 'polypeptide(L)'
;MFVAPNLSCFYVQRTFQCARKVPLPIGPCRTLCESVRSRCHPVLQGFGYPWPPALDCNRFPKENNHETMCMEGPGETLEPTAINEMYPAYPAAKIPFQPTTISNVFECPGHSKLYVKLHRTGRCAPLCEANILFGPNEKHVAELWTHTWTYASVVVAVLATICLLCSDNHSPKVQDRIQTVVLKPLMWSHTFVAIGWTVRFIAGRTATSCGFDPQLPNVSLLLVDGLSNGSCASTFILRYYFGMAACAW
;
A
#
# COMPACT_ATOMS: atom_id res chain seq x y z
N MET A 1 -4.50 -8.45 -7.28
CA MET A 1 -5.94 -8.48 -6.99
C MET A 1 -6.11 -9.50 -5.86
N PHE A 2 -6.18 -9.18 -4.56
CA PHE A 2 -6.77 -8.07 -3.81
C PHE A 2 -5.72 -7.23 -3.06
N VAL A 3 -5.90 -5.91 -3.02
CA VAL A 3 -5.16 -5.01 -2.12
C VAL A 3 -6.15 -4.62 -1.02
N ALA A 4 -5.99 -5.17 0.19
CA ALA A 4 -6.85 -4.86 1.32
C ALA A 4 -6.22 -3.72 2.17
N PRO A 5 -7.00 -2.73 2.66
CA PRO A 5 -6.44 -1.45 3.13
C PRO A 5 -6.06 -1.40 4.62
N ASN A 6 -5.93 -2.53 5.32
CA ASN A 6 -5.62 -2.53 6.76
C ASN A 6 -4.65 -3.66 7.13
N LEU A 7 -3.36 -3.33 7.15
CA LEU A 7 -2.28 -4.26 7.54
C LEU A 7 -2.48 -4.83 8.96
N SER A 8 -3.12 -4.09 9.87
CA SER A 8 -3.36 -4.54 11.25
C SER A 8 -4.38 -5.68 11.37
N CYS A 9 -5.40 -5.76 10.49
CA CYS A 9 -6.36 -6.87 10.51
C CYS A 9 -5.81 -8.12 9.79
N PHE A 10 -4.80 -8.00 8.91
CA PHE A 10 -4.22 -9.17 8.20
C PHE A 10 -3.15 -9.91 9.03
N TYR A 11 -2.51 -9.24 10.00
CA TYR A 11 -1.50 -9.85 10.86
C TYR A 11 -2.06 -11.03 11.67
N VAL A 12 -3.31 -10.95 12.12
CA VAL A 12 -3.95 -12.03 12.90
C VAL A 12 -4.19 -13.30 12.06
N GLN A 13 -4.34 -13.19 10.74
CA GLN A 13 -4.58 -14.37 9.88
C GLN A 13 -3.28 -15.03 9.37
N ARG A 14 -2.15 -14.30 9.34
CA ARG A 14 -0.91 -14.75 8.65
C ARG A 14 0.35 -14.87 9.51
N THR A 15 0.30 -14.54 10.79
CA THR A 15 1.39 -14.84 11.73
C THR A 15 0.96 -15.77 12.85
N PHE A 16 0.49 -16.97 12.50
CA PHE A 16 0.79 -18.11 13.36
C PHE A 16 2.29 -18.39 13.19
N GLN A 17 3.11 -17.76 14.03
CA GLN A 17 4.51 -18.14 14.16
C GLN A 17 4.53 -19.57 14.73
N CYS A 18 4.77 -20.56 13.88
CA CYS A 18 5.10 -21.90 14.33
C CYS A 18 6.47 -21.85 15.00
N ALA A 19 6.49 -21.68 16.33
CA ALA A 19 7.68 -21.97 17.12
C ALA A 19 7.95 -23.49 17.00
N ARG A 20 9.06 -23.88 16.35
CA ARG A 20 9.47 -25.28 16.10
C ARG A 20 9.61 -26.16 17.37
N LYS A 21 9.35 -25.62 18.57
CA LYS A 21 9.47 -26.30 19.87
C LYS A 21 8.15 -26.39 20.66
N VAL A 22 7.01 -25.98 20.09
CA VAL A 22 5.71 -26.03 20.79
C VAL A 22 4.71 -26.84 19.96
N PRO A 23 4.12 -27.93 20.50
CA PRO A 23 3.19 -28.79 19.77
C PRO A 23 1.80 -28.14 19.53
N LEU A 24 1.53 -26.97 20.11
CA LEU A 24 0.29 -26.20 19.94
C LEU A 24 0.56 -24.82 19.30
N PRO A 25 -0.30 -24.37 18.36
CA PRO A 25 -0.24 -23.00 17.83
C PRO A 25 -0.54 -21.98 18.94
N ILE A 26 0.37 -21.03 19.15
CA ILE A 26 0.22 -19.95 20.14
C ILE A 26 -0.73 -18.88 19.56
N GLY A 27 -1.86 -18.64 20.22
CA GLY A 27 -2.86 -17.62 19.84
C GLY A 27 -2.65 -16.27 20.52
N PRO A 28 -3.43 -15.22 20.16
CA PRO A 28 -3.43 -13.95 20.87
C PRO A 28 -3.99 -14.10 22.29
N CYS A 29 -3.57 -13.25 23.22
CA CYS A 29 -4.24 -13.13 24.52
C CYS A 29 -5.63 -12.48 24.34
N ARG A 30 -6.53 -12.70 25.30
CA ARG A 30 -7.93 -12.25 25.24
C ARG A 30 -8.03 -10.73 25.13
N THR A 31 -7.20 -10.02 25.89
CA THR A 31 -7.03 -8.55 25.86
C THR A 31 -6.79 -8.05 24.44
N LEU A 32 -5.82 -8.66 23.74
CA LEU A 32 -5.49 -8.35 22.36
C LEU A 32 -6.63 -8.72 21.40
N CYS A 33 -7.26 -9.88 21.58
CA CYS A 33 -8.40 -10.29 20.76
C CYS A 33 -9.57 -9.31 20.86
N GLU A 34 -9.94 -8.89 22.08
CA GLU A 34 -11.04 -7.94 22.31
C GLU A 34 -10.75 -6.58 21.71
N SER A 35 -9.50 -6.11 21.83
CA SER A 35 -9.01 -4.87 21.21
C SER A 35 -9.03 -4.92 19.67
N VAL A 36 -8.75 -6.08 19.07
CA VAL A 36 -8.87 -6.28 17.62
C VAL A 36 -10.34 -6.40 17.20
N ARG A 37 -11.15 -7.11 17.98
CA ARG A 37 -12.59 -7.29 17.72
C ARG A 37 -13.32 -5.97 17.69
N SER A 38 -13.06 -5.06 18.62
CA SER A 38 -13.71 -3.74 18.66
C SER A 38 -13.45 -2.91 17.39
N ARG A 39 -12.27 -3.06 16.79
CA ARG A 39 -11.84 -2.31 15.59
C ARG A 39 -12.21 -2.99 14.27
N CYS A 40 -12.02 -4.31 14.17
CA CYS A 40 -12.22 -5.06 12.91
C CYS A 40 -13.66 -5.62 12.77
N HIS A 41 -14.43 -5.83 13.85
CA HIS A 41 -15.81 -6.34 13.74
C HIS A 41 -16.77 -5.41 12.99
N PRO A 42 -16.78 -4.08 13.23
CA PRO A 42 -17.63 -3.16 12.45
C PRO A 42 -17.27 -3.15 10.96
N VAL A 43 -15.99 -3.35 10.63
CA VAL A 43 -15.52 -3.46 9.24
C VAL A 43 -16.04 -4.74 8.59
N LEU A 44 -15.95 -5.89 9.27
CA LEU A 44 -16.49 -7.16 8.77
C LEU A 44 -18.00 -7.10 8.54
N GLN A 45 -18.75 -6.51 9.49
CA GLN A 45 -20.18 -6.29 9.33
C GLN A 45 -20.50 -5.38 8.15
N GLY A 46 -19.68 -4.36 7.88
CA GLY A 46 -19.80 -3.51 6.70
C GLY A 46 -19.71 -4.25 5.37
N PHE A 47 -19.04 -5.41 5.34
CA PHE A 47 -18.97 -6.32 4.19
C PHE A 47 -19.94 -7.51 4.28
N GLY A 48 -20.85 -7.53 5.27
CA GLY A 48 -21.82 -8.59 5.47
C GLY A 48 -21.28 -9.88 6.10
N TYR A 49 -20.07 -9.86 6.65
CA TYR A 49 -19.47 -11.02 7.32
C TYR A 49 -19.65 -10.92 8.84
N PRO A 50 -20.20 -11.96 9.51
CA PRO A 50 -20.25 -12.00 10.96
C PRO A 50 -18.87 -12.28 11.55
N TRP A 51 -18.70 -12.02 12.85
CA TRP A 51 -17.48 -12.41 13.56
C TRP A 51 -17.28 -13.93 13.49
N PRO A 52 -16.16 -14.43 12.93
CA PRO A 52 -15.99 -15.86 12.73
C PRO A 52 -15.80 -16.58 14.08
N PRO A 53 -16.38 -17.78 14.27
CA PRO A 53 -16.25 -18.56 15.51
C PRO A 53 -14.80 -18.92 15.87
N ALA A 54 -13.91 -18.97 14.88
CA ALA A 54 -12.47 -19.20 15.09
C ALA A 54 -11.77 -18.04 15.81
N LEU A 55 -12.34 -16.83 15.81
CA LEU A 55 -11.80 -15.63 16.47
C LEU A 55 -12.59 -15.26 17.75
N ASP A 56 -13.40 -16.17 18.29
CA ASP A 56 -14.14 -15.91 19.53
C ASP A 56 -13.16 -15.71 20.71
N CYS A 57 -13.11 -14.48 21.24
CA CYS A 57 -12.14 -14.09 22.26
C CYS A 57 -12.26 -14.88 23.57
N ASN A 58 -13.41 -15.50 23.83
CA ASN A 58 -13.60 -16.39 24.98
C ASN A 58 -12.73 -17.66 24.92
N ARG A 59 -12.26 -18.03 23.71
CA ARG A 59 -11.40 -19.20 23.50
C ARG A 59 -9.92 -18.92 23.81
N PHE A 60 -9.55 -17.65 23.96
CA PHE A 60 -8.17 -17.27 24.22
C PHE A 60 -7.89 -17.08 25.72
N PRO A 61 -6.67 -17.39 26.20
CA PRO A 61 -6.23 -17.14 27.57
C PRO A 61 -6.23 -15.64 27.88
N LYS A 62 -6.45 -15.27 29.15
CA LYS A 62 -6.44 -13.86 29.56
C LYS A 62 -5.04 -13.27 29.60
N GLU A 63 -4.07 -14.04 30.10
CA GLU A 63 -2.70 -13.59 30.34
C GLU A 63 -1.71 -14.65 29.85
N ASN A 64 -0.53 -14.19 29.44
CA ASN A 64 0.57 -15.05 29.05
C ASN A 64 1.29 -15.60 30.30
N ASN A 65 1.22 -16.92 30.53
CA ASN A 65 1.90 -17.59 31.64
C ASN A 65 2.59 -18.90 31.19
N HIS A 66 3.30 -19.58 32.11
CA HIS A 66 4.05 -20.81 31.82
C HIS A 66 3.18 -22.02 31.41
N GLU A 67 1.88 -21.99 31.71
CA GLU A 67 0.91 -23.05 31.39
C GLU A 67 0.07 -22.74 30.14
N THR A 68 -0.20 -21.45 29.89
CA THR A 68 -0.97 -20.89 28.78
C THR A 68 -0.18 -19.77 28.11
N MET A 69 0.55 -20.13 27.06
CA MET A 69 1.29 -19.17 26.24
C MET A 69 0.34 -18.45 25.28
N CYS A 70 0.36 -17.11 25.28
CA CYS A 70 -0.38 -16.29 24.32
C CYS A 70 0.39 -15.02 23.95
N MET A 71 0.08 -14.44 22.78
CA MET A 71 0.70 -13.20 22.34
C MET A 71 0.00 -11.98 22.95
N GLU A 72 0.74 -11.19 23.72
CA GLU A 72 0.29 -9.89 24.22
C GLU A 72 0.43 -8.82 23.14
N GLY A 73 -0.49 -7.87 23.11
CA GLY A 73 -0.44 -6.73 22.20
C GLY A 73 0.53 -5.64 22.65
N PRO A 74 0.87 -4.67 21.79
CA PRO A 74 1.45 -3.41 22.25
C PRO A 74 0.47 -2.78 23.25
N GLY A 75 0.92 -2.66 24.52
CA GLY A 75 0.05 -2.35 25.66
C GLY A 75 -0.68 -1.02 25.51
N GLU A 76 -2.00 -1.10 25.32
CA GLU A 76 -2.92 -0.01 25.64
C GLU A 76 -3.54 -0.36 26.99
N THR A 77 -2.84 -0.02 28.08
CA THR A 77 -3.30 -0.23 29.45
C THR A 77 -4.54 0.64 29.71
N LEU A 78 -5.70 -0.02 29.75
CA LEU A 78 -6.91 0.48 30.38
C LEU A 78 -6.75 0.27 31.90
N GLU A 79 -6.25 1.27 32.61
CA GLU A 79 -6.32 1.34 34.08
C GLU A 79 -6.86 2.72 34.48
N PRO A 80 -7.97 2.80 35.22
CA PRO A 80 -8.60 4.04 35.66
C PRO A 80 -8.12 4.43 37.06
N THR A 81 -7.14 5.33 37.20
CA THR A 81 -6.93 6.06 38.48
C THR A 81 -6.36 7.46 38.25
N ALA A 82 -7.00 8.46 38.86
CA ALA A 82 -6.47 9.81 39.11
C ALA A 82 -5.12 9.73 39.86
N ILE A 83 -4.20 10.70 39.93
CA ILE A 83 -4.29 12.13 40.30
C ILE A 83 -2.89 12.76 40.05
N ASN A 84 -2.83 14.02 39.59
CA ASN A 84 -1.83 15.08 39.91
C ASN A 84 -0.31 14.84 39.65
N GLU A 85 0.52 15.72 39.09
CA GLU A 85 0.51 17.11 38.58
C GLU A 85 1.58 17.17 37.46
N MET A 86 1.61 18.15 36.53
CA MET A 86 2.54 19.31 36.62
C MET A 86 2.33 20.25 35.39
N TYR A 87 1.25 21.06 35.43
CA TYR A 87 0.93 22.44 34.92
C TYR A 87 1.42 23.04 33.54
N PRO A 88 0.79 24.13 33.01
CA PRO A 88 -0.25 25.00 33.58
C PRO A 88 -1.54 25.21 32.75
N ALA A 89 -2.53 25.76 33.46
CA ALA A 89 -3.94 25.90 33.16
C ALA A 89 -4.33 27.12 32.30
N TYR A 90 -5.35 26.95 31.46
CA TYR A 90 -6.30 28.01 31.08
C TYR A 90 -7.74 27.50 31.31
N PRO A 91 -8.67 28.33 31.84
CA PRO A 91 -9.91 27.84 32.45
C PRO A 91 -10.99 27.45 31.44
N ALA A 92 -11.64 26.32 31.72
CA ALA A 92 -12.79 25.81 31.00
C ALA A 92 -14.05 26.65 31.28
N ALA A 93 -14.66 27.19 30.22
CA ALA A 93 -16.02 27.71 30.25
C ALA A 93 -17.02 26.54 30.10
N LYS A 94 -17.98 26.46 31.02
CA LYS A 94 -19.08 25.48 31.05
C LYS A 94 -20.12 25.82 29.98
N ILE A 95 -20.50 24.87 29.13
CA ILE A 95 -21.76 24.93 28.35
C ILE A 95 -22.45 23.55 28.42
N PRO A 96 -23.80 23.49 28.57
CA PRO A 96 -24.51 22.26 28.91
C PRO A 96 -24.74 21.35 27.71
N PHE A 97 -24.81 20.06 28.01
CA PHE A 97 -25.24 18.96 27.16
C PHE A 97 -26.69 19.14 26.67
N GLN A 98 -26.92 19.03 25.37
CA GLN A 98 -28.21 18.63 24.82
C GLN A 98 -28.01 17.74 23.58
N PRO A 99 -28.82 16.68 23.39
CA PRO A 99 -28.50 15.56 22.51
C PRO A 99 -29.03 15.78 21.09
N THR A 100 -28.60 14.90 20.17
CA THR A 100 -29.05 14.69 18.78
C THR A 100 -28.44 15.57 17.68
N THR A 101 -27.48 15.00 16.95
CA THR A 101 -27.67 14.55 15.56
C THR A 101 -26.50 13.64 15.18
N ILE A 102 -26.81 12.47 14.62
CA ILE A 102 -25.84 11.50 14.10
C ILE A 102 -25.11 12.16 12.93
N SER A 103 -24.00 12.82 13.21
CA SER A 103 -23.05 13.21 12.18
C SER A 103 -22.01 12.10 12.11
N ASN A 104 -22.21 11.18 11.16
CA ASN A 104 -21.22 10.16 10.78
C ASN A 104 -20.02 10.87 10.12
N VAL A 105 -19.29 11.68 10.88
CA VAL A 105 -17.97 12.14 10.51
C VAL A 105 -17.05 10.95 10.74
N PHE A 106 -17.00 10.07 9.74
CA PHE A 106 -15.87 9.16 9.59
C PHE A 106 -14.66 10.06 9.33
N GLU A 107 -14.01 10.46 10.41
CA GLU A 107 -12.77 11.20 10.43
C GLU A 107 -11.66 10.24 9.98
N CYS A 108 -10.74 10.71 9.15
CA CYS A 108 -9.67 9.85 8.64
C CYS A 108 -8.90 9.24 9.83
N PRO A 109 -8.49 7.96 9.78
CA PRO A 109 -7.85 7.29 10.91
C PRO A 109 -6.64 8.09 11.42
N GLY A 110 -6.76 8.59 12.66
CA GLY A 110 -5.81 9.51 13.28
C GLY A 110 -5.94 10.93 12.73
N HIS A 111 -6.13 11.93 13.61
CA HIS A 111 -6.02 13.37 13.36
C HIS A 111 -4.61 13.81 12.88
N SER A 112 -3.92 12.98 12.12
CA SER A 112 -2.62 13.24 11.55
C SER A 112 -2.79 14.08 10.28
N LYS A 113 -1.96 15.12 10.13
CA LYS A 113 -1.91 16.03 8.97
C LYS A 113 -1.48 15.34 7.65
N LEU A 114 -1.54 14.01 7.60
CA LEU A 114 -1.01 13.15 6.54
C LEU A 114 -2.09 12.67 5.57
N TYR A 115 -3.38 12.84 5.92
CA TYR A 115 -4.53 12.43 5.13
C TYR A 115 -5.52 13.57 4.91
N VAL A 116 -6.22 13.56 3.78
CA VAL A 116 -7.32 14.49 3.47
C VAL A 116 -8.54 13.70 3.03
N LYS A 117 -9.72 14.10 3.52
CA LYS A 117 -10.99 13.52 3.13
C LYS A 117 -11.46 14.14 1.81
N LEU A 118 -11.68 13.31 0.80
CA LEU A 118 -12.27 13.75 -0.48
C LEU A 118 -13.78 13.85 -0.33
N HIS A 119 -14.34 15.00 -0.69
CA HIS A 119 -15.78 15.26 -0.55
C HIS A 119 -16.61 14.47 -1.57
N ARG A 120 -16.08 14.25 -2.78
CA ARG A 120 -16.77 13.50 -3.85
C ARG A 120 -16.94 12.01 -3.54
N THR A 121 -15.94 11.38 -2.93
CA THR A 121 -15.92 9.92 -2.70
C THR A 121 -16.15 9.54 -1.24
N GLY A 122 -16.08 10.51 -0.32
CA GLY A 122 -16.13 10.27 1.13
C GLY A 122 -14.93 9.49 1.67
N ARG A 123 -13.92 9.18 0.83
CA ARG A 123 -12.73 8.41 1.19
C ARG A 123 -11.58 9.33 1.62
N CYS A 124 -10.67 8.78 2.41
CA CYS A 124 -9.43 9.46 2.81
C CYS A 124 -8.31 9.12 1.82
N ALA A 125 -7.62 10.15 1.33
CA ALA A 125 -6.44 10.01 0.49
C ALA A 125 -5.19 10.54 1.24
N PRO A 126 -4.04 9.87 1.13
CA PRO A 126 -2.81 10.36 1.73
C PRO A 126 -2.21 11.51 0.92
N LEU A 127 -1.55 12.46 1.59
CA LEU A 127 -0.74 13.48 0.94
C LEU A 127 0.44 12.83 0.20
N CYS A 128 0.81 13.37 -0.95
CA CYS A 128 1.84 12.74 -1.77
C CYS A 128 3.23 12.70 -1.12
N GLU A 129 3.57 13.72 -0.32
CA GLU A 129 4.83 13.81 0.41
C GLU A 129 4.78 13.24 1.83
N ALA A 130 3.63 12.72 2.27
CA ALA A 130 3.50 12.16 3.61
C ALA A 130 4.41 10.93 3.80
N ASN A 131 5.08 10.85 4.96
CA ASN A 131 5.89 9.71 5.37
C ASN A 131 5.03 8.81 6.27
N ILE A 132 4.26 7.91 5.66
CA ILE A 132 3.33 7.03 6.38
C ILE A 132 3.94 5.64 6.58
N LEU A 133 4.15 4.91 5.49
CA LEU A 133 4.73 3.56 5.51
C LEU A 133 6.25 3.58 5.32
N PHE A 134 6.77 4.61 4.66
CA PHE A 134 8.17 4.73 4.29
C PHE A 134 8.71 6.10 4.66
N GLY A 135 9.91 6.11 5.25
CA GLY A 135 10.65 7.31 5.61
C GLY A 135 11.32 7.98 4.40
N PRO A 136 11.89 9.19 4.58
CA PRO A 136 12.54 9.93 3.49
C PRO A 136 13.75 9.18 2.92
N ASN A 137 14.53 8.50 3.77
CA ASN A 137 15.70 7.73 3.33
C ASN A 137 15.29 6.50 2.50
N GLU A 138 14.25 5.79 2.91
CA GLU A 138 13.75 4.60 2.18
C GLU A 138 13.18 4.99 0.82
N LYS A 139 12.46 6.13 0.76
CA LYS A 139 12.01 6.71 -0.51
C LYS A 139 13.19 7.05 -1.42
N HIS A 140 14.25 7.65 -0.88
CA HIS A 140 15.45 7.99 -1.65
C HIS A 140 16.17 6.73 -2.19
N VAL A 141 16.30 5.69 -1.38
CA VAL A 141 16.86 4.40 -1.82
C VAL A 141 16.01 3.79 -2.93
N ALA A 142 14.68 3.84 -2.81
CA ALA A 142 13.77 3.36 -3.84
C ALA A 142 13.87 4.17 -5.15
N GLU A 143 14.08 5.48 -5.06
CA GLU A 143 14.32 6.35 -6.22
C GLU A 143 15.63 5.97 -6.93
N LEU A 144 16.74 5.87 -6.19
CA LEU A 144 18.04 5.44 -6.73
C LEU A 144 17.95 4.06 -7.38
N TRP A 145 17.31 3.11 -6.71
CA TRP A 145 17.10 1.75 -7.23
C TRP A 145 16.35 1.78 -8.56
N THR A 146 15.24 2.53 -8.61
CA THR A 146 14.42 2.66 -9.82
C THR A 146 15.21 3.28 -10.98
N HIS A 147 16.06 4.26 -10.69
CA HIS A 147 16.92 4.89 -11.69
C HIS A 147 17.98 3.92 -12.25
N THR A 148 18.63 3.13 -11.39
CA THR A 148 19.60 2.11 -11.81
C THR A 148 18.99 1.10 -12.78
N TRP A 149 17.81 0.57 -12.46
CA TRP A 149 17.12 -0.37 -13.36
C TRP A 149 16.62 0.28 -14.64
N THR A 150 16.24 1.56 -14.59
CA THR A 150 15.86 2.31 -15.79
C THR A 150 17.05 2.40 -16.74
N TYR A 151 18.22 2.82 -16.26
CA TYR A 151 19.44 2.92 -17.07
C TYR A 151 19.82 1.56 -17.67
N ALA A 152 19.87 0.51 -16.85
CA ALA A 152 20.19 -0.84 -17.33
C ALA A 152 19.21 -1.31 -18.43
N SER A 153 17.91 -1.07 -18.24
CA SER A 153 16.88 -1.46 -19.23
C SER A 153 17.02 -0.72 -20.56
N VAL A 154 17.36 0.58 -20.53
CA VAL A 154 17.56 1.39 -21.73
C VAL A 154 18.80 0.94 -22.49
N VAL A 155 19.91 0.69 -21.80
CA VAL A 155 21.15 0.19 -22.42
C VAL A 155 20.90 -1.15 -23.13
N VAL A 156 20.22 -2.09 -22.47
CA VAL A 156 19.88 -3.39 -23.06
C VAL A 156 18.97 -3.22 -24.29
N ALA A 157 17.94 -2.37 -24.21
CA ALA A 157 17.04 -2.12 -25.33
C ALA A 157 17.76 -1.50 -26.55
N VAL A 158 18.66 -0.55 -26.32
CA VAL A 158 19.46 0.09 -27.38
C VAL A 158 20.41 -0.91 -28.03
N LEU A 159 21.18 -1.66 -27.23
CA LEU A 159 22.11 -2.66 -27.76
C LEU A 159 21.39 -3.72 -28.60
N ALA A 160 20.26 -4.23 -28.10
CA ALA A 160 19.51 -5.24 -28.81
C ALA A 160 18.85 -4.70 -30.09
N THR A 161 18.38 -3.46 -30.09
CA THR A 161 17.89 -2.78 -31.30
C THR A 161 19.00 -2.64 -32.35
N ILE A 162 20.21 -2.23 -31.93
CA ILE A 162 21.38 -2.15 -32.82
C ILE A 162 21.73 -3.53 -33.39
N CYS A 163 21.75 -4.57 -32.56
CA CYS A 163 22.02 -5.93 -33.02
C CYS A 163 21.02 -6.41 -34.08
N LEU A 164 19.72 -6.10 -33.91
CA LEU A 164 18.70 -6.44 -34.90
C LEU A 164 18.94 -5.73 -36.24
N LEU A 165 19.24 -4.43 -36.20
CA LEU A 165 19.52 -3.64 -37.41
C LEU A 165 20.77 -4.14 -38.14
N CYS A 166 21.81 -4.55 -37.40
CA CYS A 166 23.02 -5.12 -37.99
C CYS A 166 22.79 -6.53 -38.58
N SER A 167 21.92 -7.34 -37.98
CA SER A 167 21.66 -8.73 -38.41
C SER A 167 20.75 -8.84 -39.64
N ASP A 168 19.86 -7.87 -39.86
CA ASP A 168 18.95 -7.81 -41.02
C ASP A 168 19.74 -7.76 -42.35
N ASN A 169 20.94 -7.17 -42.35
CA ASN A 169 21.80 -7.06 -43.54
C ASN A 169 22.49 -8.39 -43.96
N HIS A 170 22.45 -9.43 -43.12
CA HIS A 170 23.33 -10.60 -43.28
C HIS A 170 22.62 -11.97 -43.16
N SER A 171 21.29 -12.00 -42.98
CA SER A 171 20.58 -13.23 -42.59
C SER A 171 19.95 -14.02 -43.76
N PRO A 172 20.04 -15.38 -43.75
CA PRO A 172 19.40 -16.25 -44.72
C PRO A 172 17.87 -16.38 -44.50
N LYS A 173 17.11 -16.64 -45.58
CA LYS A 173 15.62 -16.61 -45.63
C LYS A 173 14.86 -17.42 -44.57
N VAL A 174 15.45 -18.48 -44.00
CA VAL A 174 14.81 -19.29 -42.93
C VAL A 174 14.95 -18.63 -41.56
N GLN A 175 16.12 -18.05 -41.27
CA GLN A 175 16.37 -17.25 -40.06
C GLN A 175 15.44 -16.03 -40.00
N ASP A 176 15.15 -15.46 -41.17
CA ASP A 176 14.32 -14.28 -41.32
C ASP A 176 12.86 -14.48 -40.87
N ARG A 177 12.33 -15.72 -40.99
CA ARG A 177 10.97 -16.06 -40.54
C ARG A 177 10.87 -16.09 -39.01
N ILE A 178 11.79 -16.75 -38.32
CA ILE A 178 11.79 -16.82 -36.84
C ILE A 178 12.05 -15.43 -36.25
N GLN A 179 13.00 -14.70 -36.85
CA GLN A 179 13.35 -13.35 -36.44
C GLN A 179 12.17 -12.38 -36.57
N THR A 180 11.41 -12.46 -37.66
CA THR A 180 10.28 -11.56 -37.91
C THR A 180 9.02 -11.91 -37.11
N VAL A 181 8.76 -13.20 -36.88
CA VAL A 181 7.53 -13.65 -36.20
C VAL A 181 7.64 -13.57 -34.67
N VAL A 182 8.81 -13.83 -34.09
CA VAL A 182 8.97 -13.93 -32.62
C VAL A 182 9.94 -12.89 -32.08
N LEU A 183 11.14 -12.79 -32.64
CA LEU A 183 12.20 -11.96 -32.05
C LEU A 183 11.90 -10.45 -32.18
N LYS A 184 11.49 -9.97 -33.36
CA LYS A 184 11.14 -8.55 -33.59
C LYS A 184 10.02 -8.04 -32.65
N PRO A 185 8.85 -8.71 -32.51
CA PRO A 185 7.81 -8.24 -31.59
C PRO A 185 8.23 -8.33 -30.11
N LEU A 186 8.98 -9.37 -29.71
CA LEU A 186 9.54 -9.49 -28.36
C LEU A 186 10.48 -8.30 -28.05
N MET A 187 11.40 -7.97 -28.96
CA MET A 187 12.33 -6.86 -28.75
C MET A 187 11.62 -5.52 -28.69
N TRP A 188 10.64 -5.29 -29.57
CA TRP A 188 9.84 -4.05 -29.55
C TRP A 188 9.04 -3.90 -28.26
N SER A 189 8.52 -5.01 -27.71
CA SER A 189 7.81 -5.00 -26.43
C SER A 189 8.73 -4.59 -25.28
N HIS A 190 9.97 -5.09 -25.22
CA HIS A 190 10.95 -4.67 -24.22
C HIS A 190 11.37 -3.21 -24.38
N THR A 191 11.46 -2.69 -25.61
CA THR A 191 11.71 -1.27 -25.86
C THR A 191 10.59 -0.39 -25.29
N PHE A 192 9.32 -0.75 -25.48
CA PHE A 192 8.20 -0.01 -24.88
C PHE A 192 8.18 -0.08 -23.35
N VAL A 193 8.55 -1.23 -22.77
CA VAL A 193 8.72 -1.34 -21.32
C VAL A 193 9.82 -0.41 -20.82
N ALA A 194 10.96 -0.33 -21.52
CA ALA A 194 12.03 0.61 -21.20
C ALA A 194 11.57 2.07 -21.29
N ILE A 195 10.78 2.44 -22.31
CA ILE A 195 10.14 3.77 -22.40
C ILE A 195 9.24 4.03 -21.18
N GLY A 196 8.48 3.03 -20.73
CA GLY A 196 7.68 3.15 -19.51
C GLY A 196 8.51 3.48 -18.26
N TRP A 197 9.72 2.91 -18.14
CA TRP A 197 10.65 3.25 -17.06
C TRP A 197 11.24 4.66 -17.20
N THR A 198 11.55 5.10 -18.43
CA THR A 198 12.11 6.45 -18.66
C THR A 198 11.12 7.57 -18.38
N VAL A 199 9.81 7.37 -18.58
CA VAL A 199 8.79 8.36 -18.21
C VAL A 199 8.92 8.76 -16.73
N ARG A 200 9.12 7.79 -15.84
CA ARG A 200 9.33 8.06 -14.41
C ARG A 200 10.65 8.75 -14.11
N PHE A 201 11.70 8.45 -14.86
CA PHE A 201 13.00 9.12 -14.73
C PHE A 201 12.92 10.60 -15.11
N ILE A 202 12.29 10.93 -16.24
CA ILE A 202 12.21 12.29 -16.77
C ILE A 202 11.20 13.15 -16.02
N ALA A 203 9.98 12.64 -15.82
CA ALA A 203 8.90 13.39 -15.17
C ALA A 203 9.07 13.45 -13.64
N GLY A 204 9.89 12.56 -13.07
CA GLY A 204 10.11 12.47 -11.63
C GLY A 204 8.99 11.73 -10.87
N ARG A 205 9.23 11.50 -9.58
CA ARG A 205 8.30 10.77 -8.71
C ARG A 205 6.96 11.50 -8.59
N THR A 206 6.99 12.81 -8.39
CA THR A 206 5.79 13.60 -8.08
C THR A 206 4.84 13.66 -9.27
N ALA A 207 5.35 13.91 -10.48
CA ALA A 207 4.51 13.97 -11.67
C ALA A 207 3.94 12.61 -12.09
N THR A 208 4.56 11.48 -11.68
CA THR A 208 4.05 10.13 -12.00
C THR A 208 3.20 9.50 -10.91
N SER A 209 3.30 9.99 -9.67
CA SER A 209 2.68 9.36 -8.49
C SER A 209 1.69 10.28 -7.77
N CYS A 210 1.75 11.60 -8.00
CA CYS A 210 0.83 12.57 -7.43
C CYS A 210 -0.18 13.09 -8.45
N GLY A 211 -1.34 13.50 -7.96
CA GLY A 211 -2.37 14.21 -8.70
C GLY A 211 -3.03 15.28 -7.84
N PHE A 212 -3.81 16.13 -8.50
CA PHE A 212 -4.62 17.16 -7.84
C PHE A 212 -6.10 16.82 -8.00
N ASP A 213 -6.86 17.01 -6.93
CA ASP A 213 -8.32 16.97 -7.00
C ASP A 213 -8.83 18.36 -7.42
N PRO A 214 -9.79 18.49 -8.36
CA PRO A 214 -10.39 19.77 -8.74
C PRO A 214 -10.93 20.59 -7.56
N GLN A 215 -11.32 19.93 -6.46
CA GLN A 215 -11.84 20.59 -5.25
C GLN A 215 -10.73 21.09 -4.31
N LEU A 216 -9.49 20.59 -4.44
CA LEU A 216 -8.34 20.90 -3.59
C LEU A 216 -7.10 21.18 -4.47
N PRO A 217 -7.08 22.29 -5.23
CA PRO A 217 -6.01 22.56 -6.20
C PRO A 217 -4.63 22.78 -5.56
N ASN A 218 -4.58 23.14 -4.28
CA ASN A 218 -3.33 23.46 -3.57
C ASN A 218 -2.72 22.26 -2.83
N VAL A 219 -3.33 21.07 -2.92
CA VAL A 219 -2.86 19.88 -2.18
C VAL A 219 -2.56 18.75 -3.16
N SER A 220 -1.30 18.31 -3.20
CA SER A 220 -0.92 17.14 -3.98
C SER A 220 -1.24 15.86 -3.21
N LEU A 221 -2.07 15.03 -3.80
CA LEU A 221 -2.53 13.77 -3.24
C LEU A 221 -1.82 12.63 -3.96
N LEU A 222 -1.51 11.55 -3.23
CA LEU A 222 -1.03 10.33 -3.87
C LEU A 222 -2.17 9.75 -4.71
N LEU A 223 -1.87 9.35 -5.95
CA LEU A 223 -2.85 8.75 -6.85
C LEU A 223 -3.34 7.43 -6.26
N VAL A 224 -4.59 7.41 -5.83
CA VAL A 224 -5.34 6.23 -5.37
C VAL A 224 -6.67 6.21 -6.14
N ASP A 225 -7.16 5.01 -6.48
CA ASP A 225 -8.40 4.72 -7.20
C ASP A 225 -9.34 5.91 -7.44
N GLY A 226 -9.40 6.37 -8.71
CA GLY A 226 -10.29 7.45 -9.14
C GLY A 226 -9.61 8.80 -9.37
N LEU A 227 -8.38 8.99 -8.89
CA LEU A 227 -7.54 10.14 -9.25
C LEU A 227 -6.54 9.70 -10.32
N SER A 228 -6.60 10.28 -11.52
CA SER A 228 -5.75 9.88 -12.66
C SER A 228 -4.86 11.02 -13.15
N ASN A 229 -3.59 10.73 -13.35
CA ASN A 229 -2.63 11.62 -14.00
C ASN A 229 -2.16 10.95 -15.31
N GLY A 230 -2.06 11.72 -16.40
CA GLY A 230 -1.63 11.22 -17.70
C GLY A 230 -0.30 10.49 -17.63
N SER A 231 0.69 11.03 -16.89
CA SER A 231 2.01 10.41 -16.74
C SER A 231 1.95 9.08 -15.97
N CYS A 232 1.05 8.97 -14.99
CA CYS A 232 0.82 7.74 -14.24
C CYS A 232 0.18 6.66 -15.13
N ALA A 233 -0.87 7.04 -15.87
CA ALA A 233 -1.57 6.15 -16.80
C ALA A 233 -0.64 5.68 -17.92
N SER A 234 0.14 6.57 -18.53
CA SER A 234 1.12 6.23 -19.56
C SER A 234 2.16 5.25 -19.03
N THR A 235 2.72 5.50 -17.84
CA THR A 235 3.70 4.59 -17.21
C THR A 235 3.08 3.21 -16.94
N PHE A 236 1.83 3.17 -16.46
CA PHE A 236 1.10 1.93 -16.22
C PHE A 236 0.87 1.16 -17.52
N ILE A 237 0.33 1.79 -18.56
CA ILE A 237 0.04 1.16 -19.85
C ILE A 237 1.33 0.63 -20.48
N LEU A 238 2.38 1.46 -20.56
CA LEU A 238 3.66 1.07 -21.16
C LEU A 238 4.31 -0.12 -20.47
N ARG A 239 4.28 -0.18 -19.13
CA ARG A 239 4.94 -1.24 -18.38
C ARG A 239 4.08 -2.49 -18.27
N TYR A 240 2.78 -2.33 -18.05
CA TYR A 240 1.86 -3.46 -17.85
C TYR A 240 1.52 -4.13 -19.18
N TYR A 241 1.01 -3.40 -20.16
CA TYR A 241 0.57 -4.00 -21.42
C TYR A 241 1.73 -4.64 -22.18
N PHE A 242 2.80 -3.88 -22.41
CA PHE A 242 3.96 -4.41 -23.15
C PHE A 242 4.77 -5.40 -22.32
N GLY A 243 4.75 -5.32 -20.99
CA GLY A 243 5.32 -6.36 -20.13
C GLY A 243 4.57 -7.69 -20.27
N MET A 244 3.24 -7.64 -20.25
CA MET A 244 2.41 -8.83 -20.50
C MET A 244 2.57 -9.36 -21.93
N ALA A 245 2.68 -8.48 -22.92
CA ALA A 245 2.95 -8.86 -24.30
C ALA A 245 4.33 -9.53 -24.44
N ALA A 246 5.37 -9.00 -23.79
CA ALA A 246 6.71 -9.58 -23.78
C ALA A 246 6.73 -10.99 -23.18
N CYS A 247 5.89 -11.27 -22.18
CA CYS A 247 5.75 -12.60 -21.61
C CYS A 247 4.94 -13.57 -22.48
N ALA A 248 4.12 -13.05 -23.39
CA ALA A 248 3.26 -13.86 -24.26
C ALA A 248 3.96 -14.25 -25.58
N TRP A 249 4.88 -13.41 -26.07
CA TRP A 249 5.77 -13.69 -27.20
C TRP A 249 6.91 -14.63 -26.80
#